data_AF-A0A7C9PVA1-F1
#
_entry.id   AF-A0A7C9PVA1-F1
#
_cell.length_a   1.000
_cell.length_b   1.000
_cell.length_c   1.000
_cell.angle_alpha   90.00
_cell.angle_beta   90.00
_cell.angle_gamma   90.00
#
_symmetry.space_group_name_H-M   'P 1'
#
loop_
_entity.id
_entity.type
_entity.pdbx_description
1 polymer ?
#
loop_
_entity_poly.entity_id
_entity_poly.type
_entity_poly.pdbx_seq_one_letter_code
_entity_poly.pdbx_strand_id
1 'polypeptide(L)'
;MELSLLALQAAKIAIWALDKTSGGALEKAGADVLGLLRKKFQGKLKISKEAQPQQLQAQILGEAQRDKRFHEDLHRLVSWYQKIESNSSFSQSTQSGVSISVNTNTGKVTGQEINNFFR
;
A
#
# COMPACT_ATOMS: atom_id res chain seq x y z
N MET A 1 -4.43 -11.19 -2.72
CA MET A 1 -3.17 -11.35 -1.95
C MET A 1 -3.39 -12.40 -0.88
N GLU A 2 -2.42 -13.28 -0.60
CA GLU A 2 -2.51 -14.26 0.49
C GLU A 2 -2.73 -13.57 1.84
N LEU A 3 -3.65 -14.07 2.68
CA LEU A 3 -4.05 -13.42 3.94
C LEU A 3 -2.88 -13.28 4.93
N SER A 4 -2.04 -14.31 5.01
CA SER A 4 -0.83 -14.32 5.84
C SER A 4 0.19 -13.28 5.39
N LEU A 5 0.31 -13.07 4.08
CA LEU A 5 1.18 -12.05 3.50
C LEU A 5 0.61 -10.66 3.74
N LEU A 6 -0.70 -10.48 3.58
CA LEU A 6 -1.41 -9.24 3.87
C LEU A 6 -1.20 -8.81 5.32
N ALA A 7 -1.36 -9.75 6.26
CA ALA A 7 -1.15 -9.50 7.68
C ALA A 7 0.30 -9.09 8.00
N LEU A 8 1.28 -9.76 7.38
CA LEU A 8 2.70 -9.43 7.56
C LEU A 8 3.04 -8.05 7.00
N GLN A 9 2.51 -7.72 5.83
CA GLN A 9 2.73 -6.41 5.21
C GLN A 9 2.08 -5.30 6.03
N ALA A 10 0.84 -5.49 6.49
CA ALA A 10 0.18 -4.55 7.38
C ALA A 10 0.98 -4.30 8.66
N ALA A 11 1.52 -5.35 9.28
CA ALA A 11 2.38 -5.23 10.46
C ALA A 11 3.63 -4.38 10.18
N LYS A 12 4.33 -4.66 9.07
CA LYS A 12 5.52 -3.90 8.66
C LYS A 12 5.21 -2.43 8.37
N ILE A 13 4.13 -2.15 7.65
CA ILE A 13 3.68 -0.79 7.32
C ILE A 13 3.34 -0.03 8.61
N ALA A 14 2.63 -0.68 9.54
CA ALA A 14 2.25 -0.05 10.81
C ALA A 14 3.47 0.28 11.68
N ILE A 15 4.46 -0.62 11.75
CA ILE A 15 5.72 -0.36 12.47
C ILE A 15 6.48 0.78 11.81
N TRP A 16 6.58 0.79 10.47
CA TRP A 16 7.22 1.87 9.72
C TRP A 16 6.51 3.22 9.96
N ALA A 17 5.18 3.26 9.94
CA ALA A 17 4.39 4.46 10.13
C ALA A 17 4.55 5.08 11.54
N LEU A 18 4.97 4.32 12.55
CA LEU A 18 5.30 4.87 13.87
C LEU A 18 6.51 5.82 13.86
N ASP A 19 7.38 5.70 12.86
CA ASP A 19 8.56 6.55 12.69
C ASP A 19 8.32 7.75 11.77
N LYS A 20 7.23 7.72 11.01
CA LYS A 20 6.94 8.71 9.99
C LYS A 20 5.97 9.76 10.53
N THR A 21 6.49 10.98 10.65
CA THR A 21 5.74 12.18 11.08
C THR A 21 5.43 13.14 9.93
N SER A 22 5.94 12.84 8.74
CA SER A 22 5.79 13.69 7.56
C SER A 22 4.42 13.51 6.90
N GLY A 23 3.91 14.58 6.29
CA GLY A 23 2.55 14.64 5.70
C GLY A 23 2.44 14.11 4.26
N GLY A 24 3.40 13.34 3.77
CA GLY A 24 3.39 12.79 2.42
C GLY A 24 2.29 11.74 2.21
N ALA A 25 1.96 11.47 0.95
CA ALA A 25 0.90 10.52 0.59
C ALA A 25 1.18 9.09 1.09
N LEU A 26 2.46 8.68 1.06
CA LEU A 26 2.89 7.36 1.52
C LEU A 26 2.80 7.26 3.04
N GLU A 27 3.28 8.29 3.75
CA GLU A 27 3.17 8.37 5.22
C GLU A 27 1.71 8.36 5.67
N LYS A 28 0.83 9.09 4.98
CA LYS A 28 -0.61 9.09 5.26
C LYS A 28 -1.23 7.71 5.06
N ALA A 29 -0.91 7.03 3.96
CA ALA A 29 -1.38 5.66 3.73
C ALA A 29 -0.87 4.69 4.80
N GLY A 30 0.38 4.84 5.25
CA GLY A 30 0.93 4.06 6.36
C GLY A 30 0.23 4.36 7.69
N ALA A 31 -0.07 5.63 7.96
CA ALA A 31 -0.80 6.07 9.14
C ALA A 31 -2.24 5.54 9.16
N ASP A 32 -2.90 5.43 8.00
CA ASP A 32 -4.22 4.82 7.89
C ASP A 32 -4.20 3.33 8.25
N VAL A 33 -3.19 2.57 7.78
CA VAL A 33 -2.99 1.17 8.18
C VAL A 33 -2.76 1.06 9.68
N LEU A 34 -1.86 1.88 10.23
CA LEU A 34 -1.61 1.93 11.67
C LEU A 34 -2.87 2.29 12.46
N GLY A 35 -3.65 3.26 11.99
CA GLY A 35 -4.90 3.71 12.60
C GLY A 35 -5.95 2.60 12.64
N LEU A 36 -6.13 1.88 11.54
CA LEU A 36 -7.01 0.72 11.47
C LEU A 36 -6.62 -0.33 12.51
N LEU A 37 -5.33 -0.68 12.58
CA LEU A 37 -4.83 -1.68 13.53
C LEU A 37 -4.96 -1.21 14.99
N ARG A 38 -4.63 0.05 15.30
CA ARG A 38 -4.79 0.61 16.65
C ARG A 38 -6.25 0.62 17.09
N LYS A 39 -7.18 0.94 16.18
CA LYS A 39 -8.62 0.90 16.45
C LYS A 39 -9.10 -0.53 16.67
N LYS A 40 -8.69 -1.46 15.81
CA LYS A 40 -9.15 -2.85 15.89
C LYS A 40 -8.61 -3.58 17.13
N PHE A 41 -7.36 -3.33 17.49
CA PHE A 41 -6.68 -3.95 18.62
C PHE A 41 -6.52 -3.02 19.83
N GLN A 42 -7.39 -2.01 19.95
CA GLN A 42 -7.32 -1.03 21.03
C GLN A 42 -7.27 -1.74 22.39
N GLY A 43 -6.17 -1.54 23.13
CA GLY A 43 -5.93 -2.16 24.44
C GLY A 43 -5.56 -3.66 24.43
N LYS A 44 -5.55 -4.32 23.26
CA LYS A 44 -5.25 -5.76 23.13
C LYS A 44 -3.87 -6.04 22.54
N LEU A 45 -3.37 -5.15 21.67
CA LEU A 45 -2.10 -5.33 21.00
C LEU A 45 -1.27 -4.06 21.10
N LYS A 46 -0.09 -4.16 21.70
CA LYS A 46 0.87 -3.06 21.75
C LYS A 46 1.63 -3.02 20.42
N ILE A 47 1.21 -2.11 19.55
CA ILE A 47 1.95 -1.80 18.32
C ILE A 47 3.03 -0.79 18.68
N SER A 48 4.29 -1.20 18.60
CA SER A 48 5.46 -0.40 18.98
C SER A 48 6.60 -0.67 18.02
N LYS A 49 7.58 0.24 17.94
CA LYS A 49 8.72 0.08 17.03
C LYS A 49 9.55 -1.17 17.32
N GLU A 50 9.62 -1.55 18.58
CA GLU A 50 10.33 -2.75 19.06
C GLU A 50 9.51 -4.03 18.85
N ALA A 51 8.23 -3.93 18.47
CA ALA A 51 7.40 -5.10 18.23
C ALA A 51 7.87 -5.82 16.98
N GLN A 52 8.05 -7.14 17.06
CA GLN A 52 8.39 -7.92 15.88
C GLN A 52 7.16 -8.00 14.95
N PRO A 53 7.31 -7.71 13.64
CA PRO A 53 6.22 -7.81 12.67
C PRO A 53 5.50 -9.18 12.71
N GLN A 54 6.24 -10.25 12.98
CA GLN A 54 5.74 -11.62 13.07
C GLN A 54 4.77 -11.82 14.26
N GLN A 55 5.00 -11.13 15.39
CA GLN A 55 4.09 -11.20 16.53
C GLN A 55 2.77 -10.49 16.24
N LEU A 56 2.82 -9.37 15.52
CA LEU A 56 1.64 -8.66 15.07
C LEU A 56 0.89 -9.44 13.97
N GLN A 57 1.64 -10.09 13.08
CA GLN A 57 1.08 -10.87 11.97
C GLN A 57 0.08 -11.92 12.44
N ALA A 58 0.40 -12.72 13.46
CA ALA A 58 -0.48 -13.78 13.94
C ALA A 58 -1.82 -13.23 14.46
N GLN A 59 -1.79 -12.10 15.17
CA GLN A 59 -2.99 -11.45 15.71
C GLN A 59 -3.83 -10.82 14.60
N ILE A 60 -3.18 -10.12 13.66
CA ILE A 60 -3.83 -9.51 12.49
C ILE A 60 -4.48 -10.60 11.63
N LEU A 61 -3.77 -11.72 11.41
CA LEU A 61 -4.26 -12.86 10.64
C LEU A 61 -5.51 -13.47 11.29
N GLY A 62 -5.44 -13.79 12.59
CA GLY A 62 -6.55 -14.39 13.31
C GLY A 62 -7.81 -13.50 13.31
N GLU A 63 -7.63 -12.19 13.42
CA GLU A 63 -8.75 -11.25 13.36
C GLU A 63 -9.30 -11.09 11.94
N ALA A 64 -8.44 -11.03 10.92
CA ALA A 64 -8.85 -10.94 9.51
C ALA A 64 -9.57 -12.21 9.02
N GLN A 65 -9.28 -13.37 9.61
CA GLN A 65 -10.03 -14.60 9.34
C GLN A 65 -11.44 -14.57 9.92
N ARG A 66 -11.64 -13.87 11.04
CA ARG A 66 -12.91 -13.85 11.80
C ARG A 66 -13.81 -12.69 11.41
N ASP A 67 -13.22 -11.56 11.04
CA ASP A 67 -13.91 -10.34 10.64
C ASP A 67 -13.62 -10.00 9.18
N LYS A 68 -14.58 -10.35 8.32
CA LYS A 68 -14.50 -10.12 6.88
C LYS A 68 -14.37 -8.64 6.54
N ARG A 69 -15.03 -7.75 7.29
CA ARG A 69 -14.97 -6.31 7.04
C ARG A 69 -13.60 -5.76 7.37
N PHE A 70 -13.02 -6.20 8.50
CA PHE A 70 -11.64 -5.88 8.84
C PHE A 70 -10.66 -6.36 7.77
N HIS A 71 -10.83 -7.58 7.24
CA HIS A 71 -10.01 -8.06 6.12
C HIS A 71 -10.13 -7.15 4.88
N GLU A 72 -11.35 -6.80 4.45
CA GLU A 72 -11.56 -5.94 3.28
C GLU A 72 -10.93 -4.56 3.46
N ASP A 73 -11.10 -3.92 4.62
CA ASP A 73 -10.47 -2.65 4.95
C ASP A 73 -8.94 -2.77 4.98
N LEU A 74 -8.40 -3.83 5.57
CA LEU A 74 -6.96 -4.09 5.62
C LEU A 74 -6.37 -4.29 4.22
N HIS A 75 -7.02 -5.10 3.39
CA HIS A 75 -6.60 -5.36 2.02
C HIS A 75 -6.59 -4.07 1.19
N ARG A 76 -7.64 -3.25 1.32
CA ARG A 76 -7.74 -1.96 0.63
C ARG A 76 -6.60 -1.01 1.01
N LEU A 77 -6.33 -0.86 2.31
CA LEU A 77 -5.31 0.08 2.79
C LEU A 77 -3.89 -0.38 2.43
N VAL A 78 -3.57 -1.67 2.59
CA VAL A 78 -2.26 -2.21 2.19
C VAL A 78 -2.05 -2.08 0.68
N SER A 79 -3.06 -2.42 -0.13
CA SER A 79 -2.98 -2.27 -1.59
C SER A 79 -2.78 -0.81 -2.00
N TRP A 80 -3.44 0.12 -1.30
CA TRP A 80 -3.28 1.55 -1.55
C TRP A 80 -1.87 2.04 -1.20
N TYR A 81 -1.35 1.64 -0.04
CA TYR A 81 0.03 1.93 0.36
C TYR A 81 1.03 1.44 -0.70
N GLN A 82 0.91 0.18 -1.14
CA GLN A 82 1.80 -0.40 -2.16
C GLN A 82 1.73 0.32 -3.50
N LYS A 83 0.52 0.73 -3.90
CA LYS A 83 0.34 1.51 -5.12
C LYS A 83 1.07 2.85 -5.05
N ILE A 84 1.01 3.54 -3.91
CA ILE A 84 1.75 4.80 -3.70
C ILE A 84 3.26 4.52 -3.68
N GLU A 85 3.71 3.53 -2.92
CA GLU A 85 5.13 3.15 -2.79
C GLU A 85 5.76 2.82 -4.16
N SER A 86 5.02 2.09 -4.98
CA SER A 86 5.45 1.70 -6.33
C SER A 86 5.51 2.91 -7.27
N ASN A 87 4.56 3.84 -7.16
CA ASN A 87 4.55 5.09 -7.94
C ASN A 87 5.62 6.09 -7.47
N SER A 88 5.91 6.16 -6.17
CA SER A 88 6.99 6.98 -5.61
C SER A 88 8.38 6.50 -6.06
N SER A 89 8.52 5.20 -6.35
CA SER A 89 9.72 4.62 -6.97
C SER A 89 9.83 4.91 -8.48
N PHE A 90 8.78 5.45 -9.11
CA PHE A 90 8.70 5.77 -10.54
C PHE A 90 8.67 7.28 -10.82
N SER A 91 9.30 8.08 -9.96
CA SER A 91 9.61 9.49 -10.24
C SER A 91 11.12 9.71 -10.30
N GLN A 92 11.79 8.95 -11.15
CA GLN A 92 12.96 9.48 -11.84
C GLN A 92 12.46 10.08 -13.15
N SER A 93 12.08 11.35 -13.09
CA SER A 93 11.96 12.17 -14.30
C SER A 93 13.34 12.25 -14.94
N THR A 94 13.67 11.28 -15.80
CA THR A 94 14.66 11.53 -16.83
C THR A 94 14.08 12.63 -17.69
N GLN A 95 14.73 13.79 -17.65
CA GLN A 95 14.63 14.86 -18.62
C GLN A 95 14.89 14.30 -20.03
N SER A 96 13.85 13.76 -20.66
CA SER A 96 13.66 13.64 -22.11
C SER A 96 12.38 12.84 -22.31
N GLY A 97 11.41 13.49 -22.97
CA GLY A 97 10.06 13.01 -23.10
C GLY A 97 9.98 11.65 -23.77
N VAL A 98 9.27 10.73 -23.13
CA VAL A 98 8.25 9.84 -23.70
C VAL A 98 7.60 9.16 -22.49
N SER A 99 6.32 9.45 -22.24
CA SER A 99 5.53 8.69 -21.26
C SER A 99 5.00 7.43 -21.92
N ILE A 100 5.61 6.28 -21.65
CA ILE A 100 5.01 4.98 -21.99
C ILE A 100 4.20 4.51 -20.78
N SER A 101 2.90 4.82 -20.79
CA SER A 101 1.95 4.15 -19.91
C SER A 101 1.72 2.73 -20.41
N VAL A 102 2.43 1.75 -19.85
CA VAL A 102 2.09 0.33 -20.05
C VAL A 102 0.94 -0.03 -19.12
N ASN A 103 -0.28 0.23 -19.60
CA ASN A 103 -1.50 -0.27 -19.01
C ASN A 103 -1.57 -1.78 -19.22
N THR A 104 -1.49 -2.56 -18.15
CA THR A 104 -1.80 -3.99 -18.13
C THR A 104 -3.31 -4.18 -18.23
N ASN A 105 -3.87 -4.00 -19.43
CA ASN A 105 -5.17 -4.55 -19.79
C ASN A 105 -5.11 -5.13 -21.20
N THR A 106 -5.34 -6.44 -21.24
CA THR A 106 -5.49 -7.31 -22.38
C THR A 106 -6.55 -6.77 -23.34
N GLY A 107 -6.19 -6.55 -24.61
CA GLY A 107 -7.15 -6.41 -25.71
C GLY A 107 -7.29 -5.02 -26.30
N LYS A 108 -6.61 -4.84 -27.44
CA LYS A 108 -6.96 -3.91 -28.54
C LYS A 108 -6.84 -2.41 -28.23
N VAL A 109 -5.70 -1.84 -28.62
CA VAL A 109 -5.66 -0.44 -29.06
C VAL A 109 -4.99 -0.39 -30.44
N THR A 110 -5.83 -0.37 -31.46
CA THR A 110 -5.49 0.05 -32.82
C THR A 110 -5.28 1.56 -32.80
N GLY A 111 -4.20 2.04 -33.42
CA GLY A 111 -4.04 3.46 -33.78
C GLY A 111 -2.84 4.17 -33.15
N GLN A 112 -1.64 3.89 -33.66
CA GLN A 112 -0.58 4.91 -33.72
C GLN A 112 -0.42 5.30 -35.19
N GLU A 113 -1.35 6.12 -35.68
CA GLU A 113 -1.05 6.95 -36.84
C GLU A 113 -0.32 8.19 -36.33
N ILE A 114 0.95 8.24 -36.73
CA ILE A 114 1.80 9.41 -36.74
C ILE A 114 1.05 10.49 -37.50
N ASN A 115 0.82 11.66 -36.90
CA ASN A 115 0.58 12.85 -37.70
C ASN A 115 1.22 14.07 -37.07
N ASN A 116 2.22 14.57 -37.81
CA ASN A 116 2.90 15.85 -37.65
C ASN A 116 1.92 16.98 -37.35
N PHE A 117 2.26 17.82 -36.37
CA PHE A 117 1.66 19.14 -36.26
C PHE A 117 2.77 20.19 -35.95
N PHE A 118 3.08 20.99 -36.99
CA PHE A 118 3.50 22.41 -37.03
C PHE A 118 4.57 22.89 -36.02
N ARG A 119 5.66 23.58 -36.41
CA ARG A 119 5.80 24.69 -37.38
C ARG A 119 7.29 24.95 -37.61
#